data_AF-A0A5C7Q2K9-F1
#
_entry.id   AF-A0A5C7Q2K9-F1
#
_cell.length_a   1.000
_cell.length_b   1.000
_cell.length_c   1.000
_cell.angle_alpha   90.00
_cell.angle_beta   90.00
_cell.angle_gamma   90.00
#
_symmetry.space_group_name_H-M   'P 1'
#
loop_
_entity.id
_entity.type
_entity.pdbx_description
1 polymer ?
#
loop_
_entity_poly.entity_id
_entity_poly.type
_entity_poly.pdbx_seq_one_letter_code
_entity_poly.pdbx_strand_id
1 'polypeptide(L)'
;MQTEGDAILRDIREHPEDDLPRLAYADWLEETDKDLALAEFIRLQMQVAALERDGKAVPPAIRDRERELLVGPKPALYEHAVCWFHSGSGTDTWRILFAPEFRRGFPWLITCRLGDLMSNARELFSRYPIEDVRLTDRRPVPVGDGWAACWTVVEDFRSVRLPNALPRWLFKRLAAEKVTERIFSWRQQRFTHARYASDAAAILDLSRALVAHGRSLAFSEGQPHVPS
;
A
#
# COMPACT_ATOMS: atom_id res chain seq x y z
N MET A 1 -3.08 -20.82 -18.03
CA MET A 1 -4.29 -20.42 -18.78
C MET A 1 -4.95 -19.34 -17.96
N GLN A 2 -5.19 -18.14 -18.50
CA GLN A 2 -5.84 -17.06 -17.76
C GLN A 2 -7.31 -17.43 -17.55
N THR A 3 -7.78 -17.40 -16.30
CA THR A 3 -9.19 -17.63 -15.97
C THR A 3 -10.00 -16.35 -16.15
N GLU A 4 -11.33 -16.46 -16.18
CA GLU A 4 -12.22 -15.29 -16.17
C GLU A 4 -11.99 -14.42 -14.92
N GLY A 5 -11.88 -15.05 -13.74
CA GLY A 5 -11.52 -14.36 -12.50
C GLY A 5 -10.21 -13.57 -12.58
N ASP A 6 -9.18 -14.10 -13.27
CA ASP A 6 -7.92 -13.37 -13.48
C ASP A 6 -8.09 -12.11 -14.33
N ALA A 7 -9.00 -12.15 -15.32
CA ALA A 7 -9.31 -11.00 -16.16
C ALA A 7 -10.10 -9.93 -15.38
N ILE A 8 -11.07 -10.34 -14.57
CA ILE A 8 -11.85 -9.43 -13.71
C ILE A 8 -10.96 -8.80 -12.64
N LEU A 9 -10.08 -9.58 -11.99
CA LEU A 9 -9.11 -9.04 -11.01
C LEU A 9 -8.17 -8.02 -11.64
N ARG A 10 -7.72 -8.25 -12.89
CA ARG A 10 -6.92 -7.26 -13.61
C ARG A 10 -7.69 -5.96 -13.77
N ASP A 11 -8.95 -6.02 -14.16
CA ASP A 11 -9.81 -4.85 -14.32
C ASP A 11 -10.00 -4.08 -13.01
N ILE A 12 -10.22 -4.78 -11.89
CA ILE A 12 -10.27 -4.17 -10.54
C ILE A 12 -8.98 -3.43 -10.20
N ARG A 13 -7.81 -3.96 -10.60
CA ARG A 13 -6.50 -3.32 -10.33
C ARG A 13 -6.24 -2.11 -11.22
N GLU A 14 -6.71 -2.15 -12.47
CA GLU A 14 -6.58 -1.06 -13.44
C GLU A 14 -7.56 0.09 -13.14
N HIS A 15 -8.76 -0.24 -12.69
CA HIS A 15 -9.85 0.68 -12.36
C HIS A 15 -10.30 0.51 -10.89
N PRO A 16 -9.43 0.81 -9.90
CA PRO A 16 -9.74 0.60 -8.49
C PRO A 16 -10.90 1.44 -7.96
N GLU A 17 -11.38 2.43 -8.70
CA GLU A 17 -12.58 3.21 -8.42
C GLU A 17 -13.89 2.56 -8.86
N ASP A 18 -13.86 1.61 -9.79
CA ASP A 18 -15.07 1.02 -10.38
C ASP A 18 -15.62 -0.14 -9.53
N ASP A 19 -16.86 -0.02 -9.09
CA ASP A 19 -17.51 -1.03 -8.27
C ASP A 19 -18.03 -2.23 -9.09
N LEU A 20 -18.25 -2.05 -10.41
CA LEU A 20 -18.86 -3.09 -11.25
C LEU A 20 -17.99 -4.35 -11.36
N PRO A 21 -16.67 -4.28 -11.67
CA PRO A 21 -15.82 -5.46 -11.73
C PRO A 21 -15.73 -6.20 -10.39
N ARG A 22 -15.91 -5.50 -9.26
CA ARG A 22 -15.89 -6.11 -7.92
C ARG A 22 -17.10 -7.01 -7.68
N LEU A 23 -18.29 -6.56 -8.07
CA LEU A 23 -19.50 -7.37 -7.98
C LEU A 23 -19.42 -8.57 -8.94
N ALA A 24 -18.95 -8.36 -10.17
CA ALA A 24 -18.72 -9.47 -11.11
C ALA A 24 -17.71 -10.50 -10.57
N TYR A 25 -16.66 -10.05 -9.88
CA TYR A 25 -15.70 -10.96 -9.24
C TYR A 25 -16.33 -11.74 -8.09
N ALA A 26 -17.17 -11.10 -7.27
CA ALA A 26 -17.91 -11.80 -6.22
C ALA A 26 -18.86 -12.86 -6.78
N ASP A 27 -19.56 -12.55 -7.88
CA ASP A 27 -20.42 -13.50 -8.57
C ASP A 27 -19.61 -14.69 -9.10
N TRP A 28 -18.48 -14.42 -9.76
CA TRP A 28 -17.58 -15.46 -10.26
C TRP A 28 -17.04 -16.36 -9.14
N LEU A 29 -16.63 -15.80 -8.00
CA LEU A 29 -16.15 -16.56 -6.85
C LEU A 29 -17.21 -17.52 -6.29
N GLU A 30 -18.48 -17.10 -6.30
CA GLU A 30 -19.61 -17.90 -5.84
C GLU A 30 -20.00 -18.98 -6.84
N GLU A 31 -20.12 -18.64 -8.12
CA GLU A 31 -20.44 -19.59 -9.19
C GLU A 31 -19.39 -20.69 -9.34
N THR A 32 -18.13 -20.39 -9.02
CA THR A 32 -17.01 -21.33 -9.13
C THR A 32 -16.59 -21.99 -7.82
N ASP A 33 -17.30 -21.70 -6.71
CA ASP A 33 -17.02 -22.18 -5.36
C ASP A 33 -15.55 -22.01 -4.95
N LYS A 34 -14.95 -20.87 -5.35
CA LYS A 34 -13.51 -20.59 -5.13
C LYS A 34 -13.24 -19.95 -3.77
N ASP A 35 -14.03 -18.94 -3.42
CA ASP A 35 -13.90 -18.21 -2.15
C ASP A 35 -15.22 -17.51 -1.81
N LEU A 36 -16.18 -18.29 -1.30
CA LEU A 36 -17.52 -17.79 -0.92
C LEU A 36 -17.46 -16.68 0.13
N ALA A 37 -16.48 -16.74 1.02
CA ALA A 37 -16.31 -15.74 2.06
C ALA A 37 -15.83 -14.40 1.51
N LEU A 38 -14.90 -14.42 0.56
CA LEU A 38 -14.49 -13.20 -0.15
C LEU A 38 -15.63 -12.64 -1.00
N ALA A 39 -16.41 -13.48 -1.67
CA ALA A 39 -17.60 -13.04 -2.41
C ALA A 39 -18.58 -12.28 -1.50
N GLU A 40 -18.92 -12.88 -0.34
CA GLU A 40 -19.78 -12.24 0.66
C GLU A 40 -19.16 -10.93 1.18
N PHE A 41 -17.87 -10.94 1.51
CA PHE A 41 -17.17 -9.79 2.05
C PHE A 41 -17.11 -8.61 1.07
N ILE A 42 -16.87 -8.87 -0.22
CA ILE A 42 -16.90 -7.84 -1.26
C ILE A 42 -18.26 -7.17 -1.29
N ARG A 43 -19.35 -7.95 -1.35
CA ARG A 43 -20.72 -7.40 -1.39
C ARG A 43 -21.05 -6.61 -0.12
N LEU A 44 -20.64 -7.10 1.05
CA LEU A 44 -20.81 -6.42 2.33
C LEU A 44 -20.07 -5.07 2.35
N GLN A 45 -18.81 -5.05 1.95
CA GLN A 45 -18.01 -3.82 1.86
C GLN A 45 -18.58 -2.83 0.84
N MET A 46 -19.20 -3.33 -0.24
CA MET A 46 -19.87 -2.46 -1.21
C MET A 46 -21.14 -1.84 -0.65
N GLN A 47 -21.91 -2.59 0.13
CA GLN A 47 -23.04 -2.06 0.87
C GLN A 47 -22.61 -0.99 1.89
N VAL A 48 -21.52 -1.23 2.63
CA VAL A 48 -20.94 -0.25 3.55
C VAL A 48 -20.55 1.04 2.82
N ALA A 49 -19.80 0.93 1.72
CA ALA A 49 -19.36 2.09 0.95
C ALA A 49 -20.55 2.91 0.39
N ALA A 50 -21.61 2.23 -0.05
CA ALA A 50 -22.83 2.90 -0.51
C ALA A 50 -23.55 3.66 0.62
N LEU A 51 -23.63 3.08 1.82
CA LEU A 51 -24.23 3.74 2.99
C LEU A 51 -23.43 4.96 3.43
N GLU A 52 -22.11 4.84 3.50
CA GLU A 52 -21.21 5.94 3.87
C GLU A 52 -21.27 7.09 2.88
N ARG A 53 -21.31 6.79 1.57
CA ARG A 53 -21.48 7.79 0.51
C ARG A 53 -22.79 8.57 0.64
N ASP A 54 -23.85 7.89 1.04
CA ASP A 54 -25.17 8.48 1.25
C ASP A 54 -25.31 9.19 2.63
N GLY A 55 -24.24 9.20 3.45
CA GLY A 55 -24.25 9.77 4.80
C GLY A 55 -25.10 8.98 5.80
N LYS A 56 -25.39 7.70 5.50
CA LYS A 56 -26.20 6.81 6.33
C LYS A 56 -25.31 6.03 7.30
N ALA A 57 -25.83 5.79 8.51
CA ALA A 57 -25.16 4.92 9.47
C ALA A 57 -25.15 3.46 8.95
N VAL A 58 -24.03 2.78 9.14
CA VAL A 58 -23.90 1.35 8.84
C VAL A 58 -24.56 0.53 9.95
N PRO A 59 -25.53 -0.35 9.65
CA PRO A 59 -26.15 -1.24 10.63
C PRO A 59 -25.11 -2.07 11.41
N PRO A 60 -25.26 -2.23 12.74
CA PRO A 60 -24.33 -3.05 13.54
C PRO A 60 -24.15 -4.48 13.02
N ALA A 61 -25.22 -5.12 12.55
CA ALA A 61 -25.16 -6.48 12.00
C ALA A 61 -24.20 -6.62 10.80
N ILE A 62 -24.08 -5.58 9.97
CA ILE A 62 -23.13 -5.55 8.85
C ILE A 62 -21.70 -5.48 9.38
N ARG A 63 -21.43 -4.62 10.36
CA ARG A 63 -20.09 -4.50 11.00
C ARG A 63 -19.70 -5.76 11.76
N ASP A 64 -20.67 -6.44 12.37
CA ASP A 64 -20.44 -7.70 13.08
C ASP A 64 -20.06 -8.81 12.10
N ARG A 65 -20.75 -8.92 10.97
CA ARG A 65 -20.42 -9.90 9.92
C ARG A 65 -19.09 -9.59 9.24
N GLU A 66 -18.80 -8.32 8.97
CA GLU A 66 -17.49 -7.85 8.47
C GLU A 66 -16.35 -8.34 9.38
N ARG A 67 -16.50 -8.15 10.69
CA ARG A 67 -15.52 -8.55 11.70
C ARG A 67 -15.38 -10.07 11.78
N GLU A 68 -16.47 -10.81 11.67
CA GLU A 68 -16.46 -12.27 11.67
C GLU A 68 -15.64 -12.83 10.48
N LEU A 69 -15.85 -12.28 9.28
CA LEU A 69 -15.14 -12.69 8.07
C LEU A 69 -13.63 -12.38 8.13
N LEU A 70 -13.24 -11.27 8.76
CA LEU A 70 -11.84 -10.81 8.84
C LEU A 70 -11.04 -11.42 10.00
N VAL A 71 -11.58 -11.43 11.20
CA VAL A 71 -10.84 -11.73 12.44
C VAL A 71 -11.59 -12.66 13.40
N GLY A 72 -12.62 -13.35 12.91
CA GLY A 72 -13.31 -14.37 13.69
C GLY A 72 -12.39 -15.54 14.10
N PRO A 73 -12.87 -16.46 14.96
CA PRO A 73 -12.09 -17.65 15.37
C PRO A 73 -11.66 -18.56 14.22
N LYS A 74 -12.34 -18.45 13.08
CA LYS A 74 -12.01 -19.09 11.80
C LYS A 74 -12.17 -18.02 10.70
N PRO A 75 -11.21 -17.09 10.57
CA PRO A 75 -11.36 -15.98 9.65
C PRO A 75 -11.30 -16.54 8.24
N ALA A 76 -12.41 -16.42 7.52
CA ALA A 76 -12.51 -16.98 6.19
C ALA A 76 -11.64 -16.22 5.17
N LEU A 77 -11.24 -14.98 5.52
CA LEU A 77 -10.35 -14.15 4.71
C LEU A 77 -8.89 -14.19 5.17
N TYR A 78 -8.47 -15.19 5.93
CA TYR A 78 -7.12 -15.24 6.51
C TYR A 78 -6.00 -15.01 5.47
N GLU A 79 -6.15 -15.56 4.27
CA GLU A 79 -5.17 -15.40 3.17
C GLU A 79 -5.09 -13.97 2.62
N HIS A 80 -6.18 -13.20 2.72
CA HIS A 80 -6.27 -11.81 2.27
C HIS A 80 -5.96 -10.83 3.40
N ALA A 81 -6.35 -11.16 4.64
CA ALA A 81 -6.20 -10.37 5.84
C ALA A 81 -4.79 -10.46 6.45
N VAL A 82 -4.01 -11.43 6.01
CA VAL A 82 -2.59 -11.56 6.34
C VAL A 82 -1.83 -11.50 5.02
N CYS A 83 -1.24 -10.35 4.71
CA CYS A 83 -0.25 -10.30 3.65
C CYS A 83 0.96 -11.12 4.12
N TRP A 84 1.01 -12.39 3.69
CA TRP A 84 2.11 -13.30 3.99
C TRP A 84 3.37 -12.81 3.31
N PHE A 85 4.43 -12.59 4.10
CA PHE A 85 5.74 -12.29 3.56
C PHE A 85 6.76 -13.33 3.99
N HIS A 86 7.58 -13.75 3.02
CA HIS A 86 8.79 -14.49 3.29
C HIS A 86 9.80 -13.52 3.90
N SER A 87 10.01 -13.61 5.22
CA SER A 87 11.14 -12.96 5.85
C SER A 87 12.39 -13.65 5.30
N GLY A 88 13.07 -13.03 4.33
CA GLY A 88 14.31 -13.56 3.72
C GLY A 88 15.50 -13.69 4.69
N SER A 89 15.24 -13.85 6.00
CA SER A 89 16.20 -13.99 7.08
C SER A 89 16.42 -15.45 7.49
N GLY A 90 16.46 -16.40 6.55
CA GLY A 90 16.96 -17.77 6.77
C GLY A 90 16.33 -18.62 7.89
N THR A 91 15.29 -18.11 8.56
CA THR A 91 14.49 -18.79 9.56
C THR A 91 13.05 -18.62 9.13
N ASP A 92 12.34 -19.73 8.94
CA ASP A 92 10.93 -19.84 8.56
C ASP A 92 10.01 -19.20 9.61
N THR A 93 10.14 -17.89 9.81
CA THR A 93 9.35 -17.10 10.74
C THR A 93 8.52 -16.13 9.94
N TRP A 94 7.28 -16.56 9.70
CA TRP A 94 6.19 -15.75 9.19
C TRP A 94 6.04 -14.51 10.08
N ARG A 95 6.33 -13.31 9.56
CA ARG A 95 6.07 -12.04 10.27
C ARG A 95 4.96 -11.29 9.58
N ILE A 96 3.93 -10.98 10.34
CA ILE A 96 2.81 -10.12 9.95
C ILE A 96 3.37 -8.73 9.65
N LEU A 97 3.35 -8.30 8.38
CA LEU A 97 3.18 -6.86 8.13
C LEU A 97 1.71 -6.56 8.40
N PHE A 98 1.47 -5.44 9.09
CA PHE A 98 0.20 -5.06 9.71
C PHE A 98 -1.03 -5.40 8.88
N ALA A 99 -2.09 -5.81 9.60
CA ALA A 99 -3.42 -6.08 9.05
C ALA A 99 -3.79 -5.00 8.01
N PRO A 100 -3.97 -5.36 6.73
CA PRO A 100 -4.35 -4.40 5.72
C PRO A 100 -5.71 -3.81 6.09
N GLU A 101 -5.88 -2.51 5.82
CA GLU A 101 -7.22 -1.96 5.83
C GLU A 101 -7.91 -2.40 4.53
N PHE A 102 -9.13 -2.90 4.67
CA PHE A 102 -9.95 -3.27 3.52
C PHE A 102 -10.83 -2.11 3.11
N ARG A 103 -11.07 -2.01 1.81
CA ARG A 103 -12.04 -1.09 1.23
C ARG A 103 -12.63 -1.76 0.01
N ARG A 104 -13.96 -1.83 -0.05
CA ARG A 104 -14.69 -2.43 -1.17
C ARG A 104 -14.22 -3.87 -1.48
N GLY A 105 -13.95 -4.63 -0.42
CA GLY A 105 -13.62 -6.06 -0.50
C GLY A 105 -12.14 -6.40 -0.67
N PHE A 106 -11.26 -5.42 -0.84
CA PHE A 106 -9.84 -5.67 -1.08
C PHE A 106 -8.92 -4.86 -0.16
N PRO A 107 -7.69 -5.34 0.11
CA PRO A 107 -6.62 -4.53 0.69
C PRO A 107 -6.37 -3.27 -0.15
N TRP A 108 -6.65 -2.10 0.41
CA TRP A 108 -6.43 -0.80 -0.27
C TRP A 108 -5.26 -0.03 0.34
N LEU A 109 -5.02 -0.22 1.63
CA LEU A 109 -3.92 0.39 2.38
C LEU A 109 -3.06 -0.69 3.02
N ILE A 110 -1.75 -0.59 2.79
CA ILE A 110 -0.73 -1.40 3.47
C ILE A 110 0.13 -0.54 4.39
N THR A 111 0.41 -1.05 5.59
CA THR A 111 1.32 -0.43 6.56
C THR A 111 2.52 -1.35 6.81
N CYS A 112 3.73 -0.92 6.45
CA CYS A 112 4.91 -1.78 6.47
C CYS A 112 6.22 -0.98 6.55
N ARG A 113 7.38 -1.65 6.68
CA ARG A 113 8.68 -0.96 6.52
C ARG A 113 9.04 -0.86 5.04
N LEU A 114 9.85 0.12 4.67
CA LEU A 114 10.28 0.31 3.27
C LEU A 114 10.96 -0.94 2.70
N GLY A 115 11.84 -1.57 3.47
CA GLY A 115 12.56 -2.78 3.02
C GLY A 115 11.62 -3.95 2.73
N ASP A 116 10.61 -4.15 3.57
CA ASP A 116 9.64 -5.25 3.39
C ASP A 116 8.75 -5.02 2.18
N LEU A 117 8.34 -3.76 1.94
CA LEU A 117 7.64 -3.37 0.72
C LEU A 117 8.48 -3.69 -0.52
N MET A 118 9.75 -3.29 -0.54
CA MET A 118 10.61 -3.51 -1.71
C MET A 118 10.78 -4.97 -2.07
N SER A 119 10.86 -5.85 -1.08
CA SER A 119 10.96 -7.29 -1.30
C SER A 119 9.71 -7.91 -1.91
N ASN A 120 8.54 -7.27 -1.77
CA ASN A 120 7.26 -7.90 -2.09
C ASN A 120 6.31 -7.05 -2.94
N ALA A 121 6.71 -5.84 -3.34
CA ALA A 121 5.87 -4.89 -4.04
C ALA A 121 5.26 -5.48 -5.32
N ARG A 122 6.04 -6.24 -6.12
CA ARG A 122 5.51 -6.88 -7.33
C ARG A 122 4.32 -7.79 -7.00
N GLU A 123 4.46 -8.64 -5.99
CA GLU A 123 3.43 -9.62 -5.63
C GLU A 123 2.19 -8.96 -5.02
N LEU A 124 2.38 -7.95 -4.18
CA LEU A 124 1.27 -7.23 -3.56
C LEU A 124 0.44 -6.48 -4.61
N PHE A 125 1.10 -5.75 -5.49
CA PHE A 125 0.43 -4.94 -6.51
C PHE A 125 -0.07 -5.78 -7.69
N SER A 126 0.43 -7.00 -7.89
CA SER A 126 -0.14 -7.94 -8.86
C SER A 126 -1.39 -8.64 -8.33
N ARG A 127 -1.60 -8.71 -7.01
CA ARG A 127 -2.76 -9.35 -6.41
C ARG A 127 -3.87 -8.37 -6.03
N TYR A 128 -3.51 -7.23 -5.46
CA TYR A 128 -4.47 -6.34 -4.80
C TYR A 128 -4.51 -4.94 -5.43
N PRO A 129 -5.68 -4.29 -5.47
CA PRO A 129 -5.85 -2.90 -5.91
C PRO A 129 -5.39 -1.91 -4.83
N ILE A 130 -4.10 -1.93 -4.49
CA ILE A 130 -3.53 -1.05 -3.47
C ILE A 130 -3.53 0.41 -3.96
N GLU A 131 -4.00 1.30 -3.10
CA GLU A 131 -4.17 2.73 -3.35
C GLU A 131 -3.40 3.60 -2.35
N ASP A 132 -3.03 3.08 -1.17
CA ASP A 132 -2.25 3.79 -0.14
C ASP A 132 -1.16 2.89 0.46
N VAL A 133 0.00 3.48 0.75
CA VAL A 133 1.14 2.82 1.40
C VAL A 133 1.67 3.70 2.50
N ARG A 134 1.68 3.18 3.74
CA ARG A 134 2.21 3.86 4.92
C ARG A 134 3.45 3.16 5.42
N LEU A 135 4.55 3.91 5.49
CA LEU A 135 5.82 3.38 5.99
C LEU A 135 5.93 3.57 7.51
N THR A 136 6.26 2.50 8.24
CA THR A 136 6.43 2.54 9.70
C THR A 136 7.82 3.00 10.13
N ASP A 137 8.81 2.85 9.23
CA ASP A 137 10.21 3.23 9.46
C ASP A 137 10.57 4.60 8.86
N ARG A 138 9.61 5.26 8.18
CA ARG A 138 9.81 6.57 7.56
C ARG A 138 8.80 7.58 8.06
N ARG A 139 9.29 8.77 8.38
CA ARG A 139 8.44 9.94 8.69
C ARG A 139 9.11 11.21 8.16
N PRO A 140 8.33 12.16 7.64
CA PRO A 140 8.90 13.44 7.25
C PRO A 140 9.40 14.17 8.50
N VAL A 141 10.39 15.04 8.32
CA VAL A 141 10.97 15.82 9.43
C VAL A 141 10.72 17.30 9.18
N PRO A 142 10.39 18.09 10.22
CA PRO A 142 10.19 19.52 10.08
C PRO A 142 11.45 20.25 9.59
N VAL A 143 11.28 21.29 8.76
CA VAL A 143 12.34 22.18 8.25
C VAL A 143 12.03 23.63 8.58
N GLY A 144 13.08 24.42 8.86
CA GLY A 144 12.96 25.83 9.23
C GLY A 144 12.26 25.99 10.58
N ASP A 145 11.25 26.85 10.63
CA ASP A 145 10.47 27.16 11.84
C ASP A 145 9.44 26.07 12.23
N GLY A 146 9.52 24.87 11.63
CA GLY A 146 8.68 23.72 11.97
C GLY A 146 7.34 23.60 11.22
N TRP A 147 7.03 24.55 10.33
CA TRP A 147 5.78 24.56 9.54
C TRP A 147 5.84 23.77 8.23
N ALA A 148 7.04 23.34 7.82
CA ALA A 148 7.24 22.60 6.58
C ALA A 148 7.86 21.24 6.90
N ALA A 149 7.52 20.23 6.11
CA ALA A 149 8.04 18.88 6.28
C ALA A 149 8.98 18.52 5.13
N CYS A 150 9.95 17.64 5.34
CA CYS A 150 10.82 17.19 4.26
C CYS A 150 11.18 15.72 4.25
N TRP A 151 11.44 15.26 3.02
CA TRP A 151 12.19 14.04 2.72
C TRP A 151 13.57 14.41 2.20
N THR A 152 14.53 13.49 2.34
CA THR A 152 15.93 13.73 2.02
C THR A 152 16.45 12.57 1.19
N VAL A 153 17.45 12.83 0.36
CA VAL A 153 18.07 11.77 -0.45
C VAL A 153 19.33 11.25 0.23
N VAL A 154 19.50 9.94 0.23
CA VAL A 154 20.74 9.26 0.63
C VAL A 154 21.20 8.32 -0.47
N GLU A 155 22.52 8.20 -0.64
CA GLU A 155 23.10 7.28 -1.62
C GLU A 155 22.95 5.82 -1.15
N ASP A 156 23.24 5.56 0.13
CA ASP A 156 23.03 4.25 0.74
C ASP A 156 21.98 4.32 1.85
N PHE A 157 20.75 3.91 1.51
CA PHE A 157 19.61 3.90 2.43
C PHE A 157 19.69 2.80 3.50
N ARG A 158 20.60 1.82 3.34
CA ARG A 158 20.79 0.71 4.28
C ARG A 158 21.76 1.10 5.41
N SER A 159 22.73 1.97 5.13
CA SER A 159 23.67 2.47 6.15
C SER A 159 23.18 3.71 6.91
N VAL A 160 22.31 4.54 6.31
CA VAL A 160 21.78 5.75 6.95
C VAL A 160 20.39 5.52 7.54
N ARG A 161 20.31 5.39 8.87
CA ARG A 161 19.05 5.25 9.63
C ARG A 161 18.43 6.60 10.00
N LEU A 162 18.22 7.47 9.01
CA LEU A 162 17.43 8.68 9.20
C LEU A 162 15.98 8.42 8.78
N PRO A 163 14.98 8.77 9.61
CA PRO A 163 13.58 8.47 9.31
C PRO A 163 13.05 9.22 8.09
N ASN A 164 13.63 10.36 7.73
CA ASN A 164 13.27 11.14 6.54
C ASN A 164 14.15 10.85 5.31
N ALA A 165 15.11 9.93 5.41
CA ALA A 165 15.96 9.57 4.29
C ALA A 165 15.27 8.54 3.38
N LEU A 166 15.28 8.81 2.07
CA LEU A 166 14.73 7.95 1.04
C LEU A 166 15.82 7.56 0.03
N PRO A 167 15.74 6.34 -0.53
CA PRO A 167 16.63 5.95 -1.62
C PRO A 167 16.42 6.85 -2.83
N ARG A 168 17.50 7.08 -3.59
CA ARG A 168 17.51 8.02 -4.72
C ARG A 168 16.39 7.80 -5.74
N TRP A 169 16.06 6.55 -6.06
CA TRP A 169 15.00 6.24 -7.02
C TRP A 169 13.62 6.71 -6.53
N LEU A 170 13.34 6.56 -5.23
CA LEU A 170 12.07 6.95 -4.61
C LEU A 170 12.00 8.46 -4.46
N PHE A 171 13.08 9.07 -4.00
CA PHE A 171 13.20 10.52 -3.86
C PHE A 171 12.97 11.25 -5.19
N LYS A 172 13.47 10.70 -6.30
CA LYS A 172 13.24 11.24 -7.66
C LYS A 172 11.76 11.18 -8.08
N ARG A 173 10.98 10.24 -7.56
CA ARG A 173 9.57 10.03 -7.90
C ARG A 173 8.60 10.92 -7.11
N LEU A 174 9.05 11.54 -6.02
CA LEU A 174 8.25 12.53 -5.29
C LEU A 174 7.81 13.65 -6.23
N ALA A 175 6.60 14.17 -6.10
CA ALA A 175 6.11 15.28 -6.92
C ALA A 175 6.69 16.63 -6.47
N ALA A 176 6.99 16.80 -5.17
CA ALA A 176 7.49 18.06 -4.64
C ALA A 176 8.80 18.53 -5.29
N GLU A 177 9.00 19.85 -5.31
CA GLU A 177 10.24 20.46 -5.76
C GLU A 177 11.42 20.03 -4.88
N LYS A 178 12.58 19.80 -5.50
CA LYS A 178 13.80 19.35 -4.84
C LYS A 178 14.70 20.56 -4.67
N VAL A 179 14.94 20.94 -3.42
CA VAL A 179 15.77 22.09 -3.07
C VAL A 179 17.12 21.58 -2.57
N THR A 180 18.20 22.15 -3.09
CA THR A 180 19.57 21.88 -2.61
C THR A 180 20.08 23.10 -1.86
N GLU A 181 20.25 22.97 -0.55
CA GLU A 181 20.73 24.05 0.32
C GLU A 181 22.14 23.73 0.85
N ARG A 182 22.90 24.78 1.19
CA ARG A 182 24.15 24.63 1.94
C ARG A 182 23.83 24.71 3.42
N ILE A 183 24.14 23.64 4.15
CA ILE A 183 24.12 23.70 5.61
C ILE A 183 25.39 24.42 6.03
N PHE A 184 25.24 25.52 6.78
CA PHE A 184 26.35 26.23 7.44
C PHE A 184 26.84 25.39 8.63
N SER A 185 27.38 24.20 8.36
CA SER A 185 28.16 23.40 9.29
C SER A 185 29.64 23.46 8.90
N TRP A 186 30.53 23.06 9.81
CA TRP A 186 31.98 23.03 9.57
C TRP A 186 32.41 22.16 8.36
N ARG A 187 31.50 21.34 7.80
CA ARG A 187 31.75 20.50 6.62
C ARG A 187 31.20 21.06 5.29
N GLN A 188 30.57 22.25 5.27
CA GLN A 188 29.93 22.84 4.07
C GLN A 188 29.10 21.83 3.26
N GLN A 189 28.38 20.92 3.92
CA GLN A 189 27.65 19.86 3.23
C GLN A 189 26.44 20.46 2.51
N ARG A 190 26.27 20.07 1.24
CA ARG A 190 25.05 20.34 0.47
C ARG A 190 24.05 19.26 0.79
N PHE A 191 22.81 19.66 1.01
CA PHE A 191 21.73 18.75 1.35
C PHE A 191 20.56 18.98 0.41
N THR A 192 20.08 17.92 -0.21
CA THR A 192 18.93 17.97 -1.13
C THR A 192 17.72 17.37 -0.44
N HIS A 193 16.63 18.12 -0.43
CA HIS A 193 15.39 17.71 0.20
C HIS A 193 14.18 18.10 -0.63
N ALA A 194 13.09 17.35 -0.47
CA ALA A 194 11.79 17.66 -1.03
C ALA A 194 10.96 18.31 0.09
N ARG A 195 10.43 19.51 -0.14
CA ARG A 195 9.75 20.32 0.89
C ARG A 195 8.23 20.31 0.70
N TYR A 196 7.51 20.26 1.80
CA TYR A 196 6.05 20.19 1.83
C TYR A 196 5.47 21.18 2.85
N ALA A 197 4.23 21.60 2.62
CA ALA A 197 3.50 22.49 3.53
C ALA A 197 3.05 21.81 4.83
N SER A 198 3.06 20.48 4.89
CA SER A 198 2.69 19.70 6.08
C SER A 198 3.20 18.27 5.99
N ASP A 199 3.22 17.58 7.13
CA ASP A 199 3.52 16.14 7.20
C ASP A 199 2.53 15.32 6.36
N ALA A 200 1.25 15.67 6.40
CA ALA A 200 0.21 14.99 5.63
C ALA A 200 0.47 15.08 4.12
N ALA A 201 0.89 16.24 3.61
CA ALA A 201 1.24 16.41 2.21
C ALA A 201 2.49 15.59 1.83
N ALA A 202 3.49 15.54 2.72
CA ALA A 202 4.70 14.75 2.52
C ALA A 202 4.43 13.24 2.50
N ILE A 203 3.55 12.76 3.39
CA ILE A 203 3.15 11.34 3.47
C ILE A 203 2.31 10.96 2.23
N LEU A 204 1.38 11.82 1.81
CA LEU A 204 0.56 11.58 0.62
C LEU A 204 1.41 11.46 -0.65
N ASP A 205 2.37 12.36 -0.85
CA ASP A 205 3.26 12.32 -2.01
C ASP A 205 4.17 11.07 -2.00
N LEU A 206 4.68 10.70 -0.83
CA LEU A 206 5.44 9.46 -0.65
C LEU A 206 4.60 8.22 -1.00
N SER A 207 3.37 8.15 -0.48
CA SER A 207 2.44 7.06 -0.77
C SER A 207 2.16 6.94 -2.26
N ARG A 208 1.84 8.05 -2.94
CA ARG A 208 1.65 8.10 -4.40
C ARG A 208 2.86 7.59 -5.17
N ALA A 209 4.07 8.00 -4.78
CA ALA A 209 5.31 7.55 -5.41
C ALA A 209 5.53 6.03 -5.24
N LEU A 210 5.20 5.48 -4.09
CA LEU A 210 5.29 4.05 -3.79
C LEU A 210 4.23 3.23 -4.55
N VAL A 211 2.98 3.69 -4.58
CA VAL A 211 1.89 3.06 -5.34
C VAL A 211 2.23 3.02 -6.83
N ALA A 212 2.69 4.15 -7.40
CA ALA A 212 3.09 4.22 -8.79
C ALA A 212 4.26 3.26 -9.09
N HIS A 213 5.22 3.13 -8.16
CA HIS A 213 6.32 2.18 -8.31
C HIS A 213 5.83 0.72 -8.24
N GLY A 214 5.02 0.37 -7.23
CA GLY A 214 4.45 -0.97 -7.08
C GLY A 214 3.66 -1.41 -8.31
N ARG A 215 2.78 -0.54 -8.82
CA ARG A 215 2.05 -0.77 -10.08
C ARG A 215 2.99 -0.98 -11.26
N SER A 216 4.05 -0.17 -11.40
CA SER A 216 5.04 -0.34 -12.47
C SER A 216 5.78 -1.69 -12.40
N LEU A 217 5.98 -2.25 -11.20
CA LEU A 217 6.60 -3.57 -11.02
C LEU A 217 5.66 -4.73 -11.32
N ALA A 218 4.36 -4.55 -11.08
CA ALA A 218 3.32 -5.54 -11.33
C ALA A 218 2.95 -5.65 -12.81
N PHE A 219 2.93 -4.53 -13.54
CA PHE A 219 2.50 -4.46 -14.94
C PHE A 219 3.67 -4.40 -15.95
N SER A 220 4.92 -4.49 -15.50
CA SER A 220 6.06 -4.66 -16.41
C SER A 220 6.18 -6.13 -16.81
N GLU A 221 5.88 -6.44 -18.07
CA GLU A 221 6.19 -7.74 -18.65
C GLU A 221 7.71 -8.00 -18.57
N GLY A 222 8.11 -8.98 -17.76
CA GLY A 222 9.37 -9.69 -17.91
C GLY A 222 10.68 -8.90 -17.85
N GLN A 223 11.04 -8.34 -16.69
CA GLN A 223 12.44 -8.40 -16.24
C GLN A 223 12.54 -8.61 -14.71
N PRO A 224 13.42 -9.51 -14.24
CA PRO A 224 13.77 -9.59 -12.82
C PRO A 224 14.62 -8.36 -12.46
N HIS A 225 14.03 -7.42 -11.74
CA HIS A 225 14.78 -6.29 -11.21
C HIS A 225 15.50 -6.76 -9.94
N VAL A 226 16.78 -7.10 -10.06
CA VAL A 226 17.70 -7.23 -8.92
C VAL A 226 18.14 -5.81 -8.55
N PRO A 227 17.81 -5.26 -7.37
CA PRO A 227 18.39 -4.00 -6.94
C PRO A 227 19.80 -4.29 -6.40
N SER A 228 20.82 -3.87 -7.15
CA SER A 228 22.19 -3.69 -6.64
C SER A 228 22.23 -2.62 -5.57
#